data_AF-A0A519MQ17-F1
#
_entry.id   AF-A0A519MQ17-F1
#
_cell.length_a   1.000
_cell.length_b   1.000
_cell.length_c   1.000
_cell.angle_alpha   90.00
_cell.angle_beta   90.00
_cell.angle_gamma   90.00
#
_symmetry.space_group_name_H-M   'P 1'
#
loop_
_entity.id
_entity.type
_entity.pdbx_description
1 polymer ?
#
loop_
_entity_poly.entity_id
_entity_poly.type
_entity_poly.pdbx_seq_one_letter_code
_entity_poly.pdbx_strand_id
1 'polypeptide(L)' 'TDKEKIKELWDPMMKVWFTEGVDDPRITVIKVAPTKGYYWDTKNGMAVALVKRTYGAIVGETYDDSIEGNIIP' A
#
# COMPACT_ATOMS: atom_id res chain seq x y z
N THR A 1 22.31 -0.27 12.37
CA THR A 1 20.85 -0.38 12.50
C THR A 1 20.30 0.90 13.09
N ASP A 2 19.39 1.57 12.39
CA ASP A 2 18.77 2.83 12.84
C ASP A 2 17.72 2.52 13.92
N LYS A 3 18.07 2.80 15.18
CA LYS A 3 17.21 2.51 16.34
C LYS A 3 16.02 3.46 16.45
N GLU A 4 16.13 4.68 15.95
CA GLU A 4 15.03 5.64 16.01
C GLU A 4 13.93 5.23 15.03
N LYS A 5 14.31 4.84 13.80
CA LYS A 5 13.34 4.34 12.82
C LYS A 5 12.70 3.03 13.25
N ILE A 6 13.43 2.15 13.94
CA ILE A 6 12.84 0.94 14.54
C ILE A 6 11.78 1.30 15.58
N LYS A 7 12.06 2.26 16.48
CA LYS A 7 11.09 2.71 17.48
C LYS A 7 9.86 3.36 16.84
N GLU A 8 10.04 4.13 15.77
CA GLU A 8 8.95 4.77 15.02
C GLU A 8 8.03 3.76 14.32
N LEU A 9 8.59 2.70 13.72
CA LEU A 9 7.84 1.70 12.95
C LEU A 9 7.39 0.49 13.80
N TRP A 10 7.72 0.48 15.09
CA TRP A 10 7.43 -0.65 15.97
C TRP A 10 5.93 -0.83 16.21
N ASP A 11 5.44 -2.04 15.99
CA ASP A 11 4.10 -2.46 16.37
C ASP A 11 4.18 -3.56 17.45
N PRO A 12 3.35 -3.52 18.52
CA PRO A 12 3.38 -4.55 19.57
C PRO A 12 3.22 -6.00 19.09
N MET A 13 2.53 -6.23 17.97
CA MET A 13 2.41 -7.56 17.34
C MET A 13 3.75 -8.11 16.87
N MET A 14 4.73 -7.25 16.60
CA MET A 14 6.07 -7.66 16.18
C MET A 14 6.82 -8.48 17.26
N LYS A 15 6.40 -8.41 18.53
CA LYS A 15 6.94 -9.23 19.63
C LYS A 15 6.83 -10.74 19.40
N VAL A 16 5.91 -11.18 18.54
CA VAL A 16 5.78 -12.60 18.15
C VAL A 16 7.05 -13.12 17.46
N TRP A 17 7.76 -12.26 16.74
CA TRP A 17 9.01 -12.61 16.05
C TRP A 17 10.26 -12.09 16.77
N PHE A 18 10.18 -10.89 17.35
CA PHE A 18 11.27 -10.25 18.09
C PHE A 18 10.97 -10.28 19.59
N THR A 19 11.31 -11.40 20.22
CA THR A 19 10.98 -11.73 21.61
C THR A 19 11.57 -10.76 22.63
N GLU A 20 12.68 -10.10 22.30
CA GLU A 20 13.29 -9.06 23.14
C GLU A 20 12.71 -7.65 22.86
N GLY A 21 11.71 -7.57 21.97
CA GLY A 21 10.97 -6.35 21.66
C GLY A 21 11.72 -5.40 20.73
N VAL A 22 11.51 -4.10 20.93
CA VAL A 22 12.08 -3.04 20.10
C VAL A 22 13.61 -2.99 20.12
N ASP A 23 14.23 -3.56 21.16
CA ASP A 23 15.67 -3.64 21.35
C ASP A 23 16.27 -5.02 20.98
N ASP A 24 15.47 -5.93 20.39
CA ASP A 24 15.94 -7.27 20.01
C ASP A 24 17.16 -7.20 19.06
N PRO A 25 18.29 -7.85 19.37
CA PRO A 25 19.52 -7.71 18.60
C PRO A 25 19.42 -8.27 17.17
N ARG A 26 18.37 -9.06 16.88
CA ARG A 26 18.10 -9.63 15.55
C ARG A 26 17.29 -8.69 14.67
N ILE A 27 16.71 -7.63 15.23
CA ILE A 27 15.88 -6.69 14.47
C ILE A 27 16.74 -5.75 13.62
N THR A 28 16.27 -5.49 12.40
CA THR A 28 16.87 -4.49 11.51
C THR A 28 15.78 -3.83 10.67
N VAL A 29 16.07 -2.63 10.17
CA VAL A 29 15.18 -1.88 9.27
C VAL A 29 15.75 -1.89 7.86
N ILE A 30 14.89 -2.15 6.87
CA ILE A 30 15.25 -2.08 5.45
C ILE A 30 14.63 -0.80 4.89
N LYS A 31 15.48 0.06 4.32
CA LYS A 31 15.03 1.26 3.60
C LYS A 31 14.95 0.95 2.11
N VAL A 32 13.78 1.15 1.53
CA VAL A 32 13.57 1.12 0.08
C VAL A 32 13.28 2.55 -0.37
N ALA A 33 14.09 3.07 -1.30
CA ALA A 33 13.88 4.37 -1.93
C ALA A 33 13.64 4.15 -3.43
N PRO A 34 12.37 4.13 -3.88
CA PRO A 34 12.06 4.00 -5.30
C PRO A 34 12.69 5.13 -6.11
N THR A 35 13.15 4.84 -7.31
CA THR A 35 13.68 5.85 -8.25
C THR A 35 12.77 6.08 -9.45
N LYS A 36 11.84 5.15 -9.69
CA LYS A 36 10.79 5.19 -10.71
C LYS A 36 9.72 4.15 -10.37
N GLY A 37 8.51 4.36 -10.84
CA GLY A 37 7.41 3.41 -10.73
C GLY A 37 6.39 3.63 -11.85
N TYR A 38 5.60 2.61 -12.11
CA TYR A 38 4.37 2.72 -12.89
C TYR A 38 3.24 2.22 -11.99
N TYR A 39 2.13 2.95 -11.93
CA TYR A 39 1.02 2.61 -11.06
C TYR A 39 -0.27 2.44 -11.85
N TRP A 40 -1.15 1.65 -11.26
CA TRP A 40 -2.56 1.53 -11.60
C TRP A 40 -3.36 1.72 -10.33
N ASP A 41 -4.38 2.57 -10.37
CA ASP A 41 -5.29 2.80 -9.27
C ASP A 41 -6.73 2.98 -9.80
N THR A 42 -7.70 2.98 -8.89
CA THR A 42 -9.10 3.24 -9.17
C THR A 42 -9.41 4.73 -9.08
N LYS A 43 -10.08 5.27 -10.10
CA LYS A 43 -10.56 6.67 -10.13
C LYS A 43 -11.54 6.95 -9.00
N ASN A 44 -12.31 5.95 -8.59
CA ASN A 44 -13.39 6.09 -7.63
C ASN A 44 -13.36 4.97 -6.60
N GLY A 45 -13.83 5.27 -5.38
CA GLY A 45 -13.97 4.27 -4.32
C GLY A 45 -14.96 3.15 -4.69
N MET A 46 -14.85 2.03 -3.95
CA MET A 46 -15.57 0.77 -4.22
C MET A 46 -17.08 0.94 -4.47
N ALA A 47 -17.75 1.84 -3.73
CA ALA A 47 -19.19 2.06 -3.87
C ALA A 47 -19.57 2.68 -5.23
N VAL A 48 -18.83 3.69 -5.68
CA VAL A 48 -19.06 4.35 -6.96
C VAL A 48 -18.68 3.41 -8.12
N ALA A 49 -17.59 2.66 -7.97
CA ALA A 49 -17.20 1.64 -8.93
C ALA A 49 -18.30 0.56 -9.09
N LEU A 50 -18.94 0.14 -8.00
CA LEU A 50 -20.03 -0.84 -8.04
C LEU A 50 -21.25 -0.31 -8.79
N VAL A 51 -21.69 0.92 -8.52
CA VAL A 51 -22.82 1.55 -9.22
C VAL A 51 -22.56 1.68 -10.72
N LYS A 52 -21.34 2.10 -11.12
CA LYS A 52 -20.96 2.19 -12.53
C LYS A 52 -20.95 0.83 -13.21
N ARG A 53 -20.46 -0.22 -12.54
CA ARG A 53 -20.43 -1.60 -13.05
C ARG A 53 -21.84 -2.15 -13.25
N THR A 54 -22.74 -1.96 -12.27
CA THR A 54 -24.12 -2.45 -12.39
C THR A 54 -24.88 -1.70 -13.48
N TYR A 55 -24.73 -0.37 -13.55
CA TYR A 55 -25.32 0.42 -14.62
C TYR A 55 -24.78 0.01 -16.00
N GLY A 56 -23.46 -0.07 -16.16
CA GLY A 56 -22.79 -0.49 -17.39
C GLY A 56 -23.23 -1.88 -17.87
N ALA A 57 -23.42 -2.84 -16.96
CA ALA A 57 -23.95 -4.16 -17.29
C ALA A 57 -25.39 -4.13 -17.82
N ILE A 58 -26.20 -3.16 -17.37
CA ILE A 58 -27.59 -2.98 -17.83
C ILE A 58 -27.62 -2.28 -19.20
N VAL A 59 -26.79 -1.25 -19.40
CA VAL A 59 -26.79 -0.44 -20.64
C VAL A 59 -25.86 -0.99 -21.74
N GLY A 60 -25.02 -1.98 -21.43
CA GLY A 60 -24.07 -2.57 -22.38
C GLY A 60 -22.82 -1.72 -22.64
N GLU A 61 -22.52 -0.76 -21.76
CA GLU A 61 -21.37 0.14 -21.90
C GLU A 61 -20.25 -0.19 -20.90
N THR A 62 -19.00 0.00 -21.32
CA THR A 62 -17.83 -0.15 -20.45
C THR A 62 -17.38 1.20 -19.93
N TYR A 63 -17.32 1.34 -18.61
CA TYR A 63 -16.77 2.53 -17.95
C TYR A 63 -15.36 2.22 -17.43
N ASP A 64 -14.35 2.86 -18.03
CA ASP A 64 -12.97 2.75 -17.53
C ASP A 64 -12.79 3.56 -16.25
N ASP A 65 -12.74 2.84 -15.13
CA ASP A 65 -12.55 3.39 -13.80
C ASP A 65 -11.09 3.31 -13.32
N SER A 66 -10.13 3.09 -14.21
CA SER A 66 -8.70 3.06 -13.90
C SER A 66 -8.03 4.41 -14.16
N ILE A 67 -7.12 4.80 -13.28
CA ILE A 67 -6.05 5.76 -13.55
C ILE A 67 -4.73 5.02 -13.54
N GLU A 68 -3.87 5.34 -14.50
CA GLU A 68 -2.53 4.76 -14.58
C GLU A 68 -1.52 5.83 -14.97
N GLY A 69 -0.26 5.60 -14.65
CA GLY A 69 0.80 6.54 -15.02
C GLY A 69 2.19 6.18 -14.53
N ASN A 70 3.17 6.93 -15.05
CA ASN A 70 4.54 6.90 -14.56
C ASN A 70 4.64 7.79 -13.32
N ILE A 71 5.31 7.30 -12.28
CA ILE A 71 5.71 8.07 -11.09
C ILE A 71 7.22 8.13 -11.05
N ILE A 72 7.74 9.35 -10.98
CA ILE A 72 9.14 9.62 -10.66
C ILE A 72 9.10 10.30 -9.28
N PRO A 73 9.62 9.64 -8.22
CA PRO A 73 9.56 10.15 -6.84
C PRO A 73 10.24 11.50 -6.62
#